data_AF-A0A1I8M0Q6-F1
#
_entry.id   AF-A0A1I8M0Q6-F1
#
_cell.length_a   1.000
_cell.length_b   1.000
_cell.length_c   1.000
_cell.angle_alpha   90.00
_cell.angle_beta   90.00
_cell.angle_gamma   90.00
#
_symmetry.space_group_name_H-M   'P 1'
#
loop_
_entity.id
_entity.type
_entity.pdbx_description
1 polymer ?
#
loop_
_entity_poly.entity_id
_entity_poly.type
_entity_poly.pdbx_seq_one_letter_code
_entity_poly.pdbx_strand_id
1 'polypeptide(L)'
;MIGKNKFSPNCLIDCMYREYQIYDDDVETIDLEAAKNLLNEQIVNEEFNPVYGQAFERCSKFEKSALLEVFAFVNITNQNACDDYPMFMDSCVWAYTVANCPESHALQSAECRQKTEWVNKCLFKE
;
A
#
# COMPACT_ATOMS: atom_id res chain seq x y z
N MET A 1 11.15 32.26 10.22
CA MET A 1 11.06 31.09 11.11
C MET A 1 10.85 29.87 10.23
N ILE A 2 11.90 29.09 9.95
CA ILE A 2 11.79 27.86 9.14
C ILE A 2 11.50 26.74 10.14
N GLY A 3 10.24 26.35 10.25
CA GLY A 3 9.80 25.30 11.17
C GLY A 3 10.46 23.97 10.82
N LYS A 4 10.97 23.28 11.85
CA LYS A 4 11.57 21.94 11.81
C LYS A 4 10.52 20.84 11.54
N ASN A 5 9.63 21.02 10.57
CA ASN A 5 8.66 19.97 10.21
C ASN A 5 9.36 18.95 9.31
N LYS A 6 10.07 18.01 9.94
CA LYS A 6 10.52 16.80 9.26
C LYS A 6 9.29 15.92 9.04
N PHE A 7 8.68 16.04 7.88
CA PHE A 7 7.69 15.05 7.42
C PHE A 7 8.42 13.74 7.16
N SER A 8 7.97 12.65 7.80
CA SER A 8 8.40 11.30 7.42
C SER A 8 7.58 10.83 6.20
N PRO A 9 8.13 9.95 5.35
CA PRO A 9 7.37 9.31 4.28
C PRO A 9 6.06 8.66 4.78
N ASN A 10 6.10 8.01 5.96
CA ASN A 10 4.90 7.39 6.56
C ASN A 10 3.79 8.42 6.80
N CYS A 11 4.12 9.58 7.41
CA CYS A 11 3.12 10.60 7.69
C CYS A 11 2.58 11.26 6.41
N LEU A 12 3.34 11.27 5.32
CA LEU A 12 2.85 11.74 4.03
C LEU A 12 1.78 10.79 3.47
N ILE A 13 2.04 9.47 3.55
CA ILE A 13 1.10 8.45 3.07
C ILE A 13 -0.14 8.42 3.96
N ASP A 14 0.01 8.47 5.28
CA ASP A 14 -1.12 8.58 6.22
C ASP A 14 -1.98 9.82 5.91
N CYS A 15 -1.35 10.99 5.71
CA CYS A 15 -2.05 12.20 5.32
C CYS A 15 -2.80 12.05 3.99
N MET A 16 -2.17 11.41 2.99
CA MET A 16 -2.79 11.15 1.68
C MET A 16 -4.01 10.23 1.82
N TYR A 17 -3.90 9.14 2.56
CA TYR A 17 -4.99 8.19 2.76
C TYR A 17 -6.19 8.84 3.45
N ARG A 18 -5.94 9.72 4.42
CA ARG A 18 -7.00 10.51 5.10
C ARG A 18 -7.64 11.55 4.18
N GLU A 19 -6.82 12.30 3.44
CA GLU A 19 -7.31 13.34 2.52
C GLU A 19 -8.24 12.76 1.45
N TYR A 20 -7.91 11.57 0.94
CA TYR A 20 -8.73 10.85 -0.04
C TYR A 20 -9.76 9.91 0.58
N GLN A 21 -9.92 9.92 1.90
CA GLN A 21 -10.88 9.09 2.64
C GLN A 21 -10.74 7.59 2.34
N ILE A 22 -9.53 7.15 1.99
CA ILE A 22 -9.19 5.74 1.76
C ILE A 22 -9.08 5.01 3.10
N TYR A 23 -8.68 5.72 4.15
CA TYR A 23 -8.55 5.17 5.48
C TYR A 23 -9.58 5.80 6.42
N ASP A 24 -10.42 4.97 7.02
CA ASP A 24 -11.40 5.38 8.03
C ASP A 24 -10.79 5.18 9.42
N ASP A 25 -10.58 6.29 10.13
CA ASP A 25 -9.99 6.32 11.47
C ASP A 25 -10.88 5.74 12.57
N ASP A 26 -12.20 5.82 12.40
CA ASP A 26 -13.15 5.42 13.44
C ASP A 26 -13.25 3.90 13.53
N VAL A 27 -13.09 3.21 12.38
CA VAL A 27 -13.12 1.75 12.30
C VAL A 27 -11.76 1.12 11.96
N GLU A 28 -10.74 1.94 11.68
CA GLU A 28 -9.38 1.52 11.27
C GLU A 28 -9.38 0.58 10.05
N THR A 29 -10.19 0.88 9.04
CA THR A 29 -10.33 0.06 7.82
C THR A 29 -10.09 0.85 6.54
N ILE A 30 -9.92 0.12 5.43
CA ILE A 30 -9.73 0.71 4.10
C ILE A 30 -11.07 0.77 3.37
N ASP A 31 -11.46 1.98 2.98
CA ASP A 31 -12.61 2.21 2.11
C ASP A 31 -12.22 1.88 0.66
N LEU A 32 -12.67 0.72 0.20
CA LEU A 32 -12.40 0.22 -1.15
C LEU A 32 -13.11 1.06 -2.23
N GLU A 33 -14.24 1.70 -1.91
CA GLU A 33 -14.93 2.58 -2.85
C GLU A 33 -14.16 3.88 -3.04
N ALA A 34 -13.70 4.50 -1.95
CA ALA A 34 -12.84 5.68 -2.00
C ALA A 34 -11.52 5.39 -2.74
N ALA A 35 -10.87 4.25 -2.45
CA ALA A 35 -9.67 3.83 -3.17
C ALA A 35 -9.94 3.67 -4.67
N LYS A 36 -11.03 2.99 -5.04
CA LYS A 36 -11.42 2.81 -6.44
C LYS A 36 -11.69 4.16 -7.14
N ASN A 37 -12.34 5.10 -6.47
CA ASN A 37 -12.58 6.43 -7.01
C ASN A 37 -11.26 7.16 -7.27
N LEU A 38 -10.32 7.14 -6.33
CA LEU A 38 -8.98 7.72 -6.53
C LEU A 38 -8.26 7.07 -7.72
N LEU A 39 -8.28 5.73 -7.82
CA LEU A 39 -7.62 5.02 -8.91
C LEU A 39 -8.21 5.39 -10.28
N ASN A 40 -9.53 5.50 -10.38
CA ASN A 40 -10.20 5.93 -11.62
C ASN A 40 -9.83 7.37 -12.02
N GLU A 41 -9.57 8.24 -11.06
CA GLU A 41 -9.17 9.63 -11.32
C GLU A 41 -7.69 9.77 -11.69
N GLN A 42 -6.81 8.97 -11.08
CA GLN A 42 -5.36 9.14 -11.17
C GLN A 42 -4.67 8.18 -12.15
N ILE A 43 -5.23 6.97 -12.36
CA ILE A 43 -4.62 5.96 -13.22
C ILE A 43 -5.20 6.04 -14.62
N VAL A 44 -4.43 6.65 -15.52
CA VAL A 44 -4.78 6.79 -16.94
C VAL A 44 -4.68 5.45 -17.69
N ASN A 45 -3.93 4.48 -17.16
CA ASN A 45 -3.77 3.17 -17.80
C ASN A 45 -4.83 2.17 -17.32
N GLU A 46 -5.78 1.87 -18.21
CA GLU A 46 -6.90 0.96 -17.98
C GLU A 46 -6.47 -0.46 -17.60
N GLU A 47 -5.26 -0.92 -17.97
CA GLU A 47 -4.76 -2.25 -17.59
C GLU A 47 -4.31 -2.32 -16.13
N PHE A 48 -3.84 -1.21 -15.56
CA PHE A 48 -3.37 -1.17 -14.18
C PHE A 48 -4.48 -0.91 -13.17
N ASN A 49 -5.52 -0.19 -13.55
CA ASN A 49 -6.65 0.11 -12.67
C ASN A 49 -7.28 -1.16 -12.02
N PRO A 50 -7.60 -2.24 -12.76
CA PRO A 50 -8.09 -3.48 -12.16
C PRO A 50 -7.04 -4.18 -11.30
N VAL A 51 -5.74 -4.08 -11.63
CA VAL A 51 -4.65 -4.66 -10.84
C VAL A 51 -4.55 -3.97 -9.48
N TYR A 52 -4.55 -2.64 -9.44
CA TYR A 52 -4.55 -1.88 -8.20
C TYR A 52 -5.82 -2.14 -7.38
N GLY A 53 -6.99 -2.18 -8.01
CA GLY A 53 -8.25 -2.49 -7.31
C GLY A 53 -8.21 -3.85 -6.60
N GLN A 54 -7.77 -4.89 -7.30
CA GLN A 54 -7.59 -6.22 -6.70
C GLN A 54 -6.52 -6.24 -5.60
N ALA A 55 -5.46 -5.46 -5.75
CA ALA A 55 -4.42 -5.33 -4.73
C ALA A 55 -4.99 -4.70 -3.45
N PHE A 56 -5.77 -3.63 -3.55
CA PHE A 56 -6.47 -3.02 -2.41
C PHE A 56 -7.44 -4.00 -1.74
N GLU A 57 -8.26 -4.72 -2.52
CA GLU A 57 -9.20 -5.73 -2.00
C GLU A 57 -8.51 -6.88 -1.25
N ARG A 58 -7.30 -7.26 -1.68
CA ARG A 58 -6.52 -8.31 -1.01
C ARG A 58 -5.86 -7.76 0.25
N CYS A 59 -5.24 -6.60 0.16
CA CYS A 59 -4.51 -5.99 1.28
C CYS A 59 -5.43 -5.53 2.41
N SER A 60 -6.66 -5.08 2.09
CA SER A 60 -7.62 -4.64 3.11
C SER A 60 -8.14 -5.75 4.02
N LYS A 61 -7.88 -7.02 3.66
CA LYS A 61 -8.21 -8.18 4.52
C LYS A 61 -7.25 -8.36 5.69
N PHE A 62 -6.10 -7.68 5.68
CA PHE A 62 -5.17 -7.70 6.81
C PHE A 62 -5.63 -6.69 7.85
N GLU A 63 -6.18 -7.17 8.97
CA GLU A 63 -6.56 -6.30 10.07
C GLU A 63 -5.33 -5.61 10.68
N LYS A 64 -5.45 -4.31 10.97
CA LYS A 64 -4.39 -3.51 11.61
C LYS A 64 -3.90 -4.15 12.92
N SER A 65 -4.81 -4.68 13.72
CA SER A 65 -4.52 -5.40 14.97
C SER A 65 -3.56 -6.57 14.75
N ALA A 66 -3.83 -7.42 13.76
CA ALA A 66 -2.97 -8.57 13.42
C ALA A 66 -1.57 -8.13 12.98
N LEU A 67 -1.46 -6.99 12.28
CA LEU A 67 -0.17 -6.43 11.89
C LEU A 67 0.61 -5.90 13.09
N LEU A 68 -0.06 -5.19 13.99
CA LEU A 68 0.56 -4.71 15.23
C LEU A 68 1.06 -5.87 16.11
N GLU A 69 0.35 -6.99 16.14
CA GLU A 69 0.82 -8.21 16.82
C GLU A 69 2.08 -8.79 16.17
N VAL A 70 2.12 -8.90 14.84
CA VAL A 70 3.28 -9.40 14.11
C VAL A 70 4.50 -8.50 14.33
N PHE A 71 4.30 -7.18 14.38
CA PHE A 71 5.36 -6.20 14.56
C PHE A 71 5.52 -5.71 16.00
N ALA A 72 4.91 -6.37 16.99
CA ALA A 72 4.96 -5.95 18.40
C ALA A 72 6.39 -5.84 18.98
N PHE A 73 7.36 -6.53 18.36
CA PHE A 73 8.78 -6.46 18.72
C PHE A 73 9.49 -5.22 18.17
N VAL A 74 8.91 -4.53 17.19
CA VAL A 74 9.41 -3.28 16.65
C VAL A 74 8.83 -2.15 17.50
N ASN A 75 9.67 -1.50 18.30
CA ASN A 75 9.25 -0.31 19.03
C ASN A 75 9.14 0.84 18.01
N ILE A 76 7.98 0.99 17.39
CA ILE A 76 7.72 2.07 16.45
C ILE A 76 7.53 3.35 17.27
N THR A 77 8.64 4.04 17.54
CA THR A 77 8.60 5.39 18.11
C THR A 77 8.00 6.33 17.07
N ASN A 78 6.70 6.49 17.14
CA ASN A 78 5.93 7.33 16.25
C ASN A 78 6.16 8.80 16.64
N GLN A 79 7.28 9.38 16.19
CA GLN A 79 7.73 10.72 16.61
C GLN A 79 6.74 11.83 16.23
N ASN A 80 5.76 11.56 15.35
CA ASN A 80 4.82 12.54 14.81
C ASN A 80 3.33 12.09 14.86
N ALA A 81 3.00 11.00 15.56
CA ALA A 81 1.63 10.49 15.72
C ALA A 81 0.87 10.15 14.42
N CYS A 82 1.56 9.77 13.34
CA CYS A 82 0.90 9.32 12.10
C CYS A 82 0.66 7.81 12.10
N ASP A 83 -0.45 7.35 11.54
CA ASP A 83 -0.74 5.91 11.51
C ASP A 83 0.21 5.17 10.55
N ASP A 84 0.75 4.03 10.97
CA ASP A 84 1.63 3.20 10.13
C ASP A 84 0.83 2.24 9.23
N TYR A 85 -0.46 2.03 9.51
CA TYR A 85 -1.29 1.13 8.72
C TYR A 85 -1.43 1.57 7.25
N PRO A 86 -1.63 2.86 6.92
CA PRO A 86 -1.55 3.34 5.53
C PRO A 86 -0.23 3.00 4.82
N MET A 87 0.91 3.08 5.52
CA MET A 87 2.22 2.72 4.94
C MET A 87 2.31 1.22 4.64
N PHE A 88 1.80 0.37 5.55
CA PHE A 88 1.68 -1.06 5.29
C PHE A 88 0.80 -1.33 4.06
N MET A 89 -0.37 -0.69 4.01
CA MET A 89 -1.32 -0.84 2.92
C MET A 89 -0.70 -0.47 1.57
N ASP A 90 -0.03 0.68 1.49
CA ASP A 90 0.66 1.13 0.28
C ASP A 90 1.74 0.14 -0.17
N SER A 91 2.54 -0.36 0.78
CA SER A 91 3.59 -1.35 0.51
C SER A 91 3.01 -2.69 0.03
N CYS A 92 1.91 -3.14 0.63
CA CYS A 92 1.20 -4.35 0.25
C CYS A 92 0.62 -4.23 -1.17
N VAL A 93 -0.06 -3.11 -1.45
CA VAL A 93 -0.65 -2.83 -2.77
C VAL A 93 0.44 -2.79 -3.83
N TRP A 94 1.54 -2.08 -3.57
CA TRP A 94 2.67 -2.01 -4.48
C TRP A 94 3.24 -3.40 -4.81
N ALA A 95 3.43 -4.25 -3.80
CA ALA A 95 3.93 -5.60 -4.01
C ALA A 95 2.98 -6.45 -4.87
N TYR A 96 1.66 -6.39 -4.61
CA TYR A 96 0.66 -7.10 -5.42
C TYR A 96 0.63 -6.57 -6.85
N THR A 97 0.74 -5.26 -7.05
CA THR A 97 0.80 -4.66 -8.37
C THR A 97 2.04 -5.08 -9.15
N VAL A 98 3.21 -5.15 -8.51
CA VAL A 98 4.45 -5.63 -9.15
C VAL A 98 4.33 -7.11 -9.53
N ALA A 99 3.77 -7.93 -8.64
CA ALA A 99 3.56 -9.35 -8.89
C ALA A 99 2.59 -9.64 -10.04
N ASN A 100 1.58 -8.79 -10.20
CA ASN A 100 0.52 -8.92 -11.20
C ASN A 100 0.65 -7.88 -12.32
N CYS A 101 1.87 -7.39 -12.56
CA CYS A 101 2.13 -6.40 -13.60
C CYS A 101 1.67 -6.95 -14.97
N PRO A 102 0.86 -6.20 -15.74
CA PRO A 102 0.42 -6.64 -17.07
C PRO A 102 1.60 -6.97 -17.98
N GLU A 103 1.52 -8.07 -18.73
CA GLU A 103 2.63 -8.56 -19.57
C GLU A 103 3.09 -7.55 -20.63
N SER A 104 2.16 -6.72 -21.11
CA SER A 104 2.38 -5.57 -22.02
C SER A 104 3.37 -4.54 -21.45
N HIS A 105 3.46 -4.44 -20.12
CA HIS A 105 4.29 -3.50 -19.38
C HIS A 105 5.48 -4.16 -18.67
N ALA A 106 5.46 -5.50 -18.55
CA ALA A 106 6.54 -6.26 -17.94
C ALA A 106 7.75 -6.32 -18.86
N LEU A 107 8.91 -5.83 -18.38
CA LEU A 107 10.18 -6.03 -19.06
C LEU A 107 10.51 -7.53 -19.08
N GLN A 108 10.69 -8.10 -20.26
CA GLN A 108 10.94 -9.54 -20.44
C GLN A 108 12.39 -9.96 -20.13
N SER A 109 13.12 -9.17 -19.34
CA SER A 109 14.48 -9.48 -18.93
C SER A 109 14.51 -10.59 -17.88
N ALA A 110 15.60 -11.36 -17.82
CA ALA A 110 15.79 -12.38 -16.79
C ALA A 110 15.76 -11.78 -15.38
N GLU A 111 16.29 -10.57 -15.21
CA GLU A 111 16.30 -9.86 -13.93
C GLU A 111 14.89 -9.49 -13.46
N CYS A 112 14.03 -9.00 -14.36
CA CYS A 112 12.66 -8.63 -14.00
C CYS A 112 11.85 -9.86 -13.59
N ARG A 113 11.96 -10.96 -14.35
CA ARG A 113 11.33 -12.25 -13.99
C ARG A 113 11.77 -12.74 -12.61
N GLN A 114 13.07 -12.71 -12.30
CA GLN A 114 13.57 -13.12 -10.98
C GLN A 114 13.02 -12.25 -9.84
N LYS A 115 12.87 -10.93 -10.07
CA LYS A 115 12.29 -10.03 -9.07
C LYS A 115 10.81 -10.32 -8.84
N THR A 116 10.03 -10.55 -9.89
CA THR A 116 8.62 -10.94 -9.80
C THR A 116 8.46 -12.29 -9.08
N GLU A 117 9.28 -13.28 -9.42
CA GLU A 117 9.31 -14.59 -8.75
C GLU A 117 9.67 -14.46 -7.26
N TRP A 118 10.64 -13.60 -6.93
CA TRP A 118 11.04 -13.34 -5.55
C TRP A 118 9.91 -12.68 -4.74
N VAL A 119 9.27 -11.64 -5.29
CA VAL A 119 8.11 -10.96 -4.68
C VAL A 119 7.01 -11.98 -4.40
N ASN A 120 6.64 -12.79 -5.39
CA ASN A 120 5.63 -13.83 -5.24
C ASN A 120 6.00 -14.85 -4.16
N LYS A 121 7.24 -15.36 -4.16
CA LYS A 121 7.71 -16.37 -3.20
C LYS A 121 7.79 -15.84 -1.77
N CYS A 122 8.21 -14.60 -1.60
CA CYS A 122 8.45 -14.01 -0.28
C CYS A 122 7.18 -13.44 0.36
N LEU A 123 6.27 -12.87 -0.42
CA LEU A 123 5.11 -12.15 0.11
C LEU A 123 3.80 -12.92 -0.03
N PHE A 124 3.66 -13.78 -1.04
CA PHE A 124 2.41 -14.46 -1.36
C PHE A 124 2.53 -15.98 -1.25
N LYS A 125 3.19 -16.47 -0.19
CA LYS A 125 3.18 -17.91 0.11
C LYS A 125 1.72 -18.41 0.19
N GLU A 126 1.28 -19.06 -0.88
CA GLU A 126 0.15 -19.99 -0.86
C GLU A 126 0.57 -21.31 -0.20
#